data_AF-A0A1Q9BZB5-F1
#
_entry.id   AF-A0A1Q9BZB5-F1
#
_cell.length_a   1.000
_cell.length_b   1.000
_cell.length_c   1.000
_cell.angle_alpha   90.00
_cell.angle_beta   90.00
_cell.angle_gamma   90.00
#
_symmetry.space_group_name_H-M   'P 1'
#
loop_
_entity.id
_entity.type
_entity.pdbx_description
1 polymer ?
#
loop_
_entity_poly.entity_id
_entity_poly.type
_entity_poly.pdbx_seq_one_letter_code
_entity_poly.pdbx_strand_id
1 'polypeptide(L)'
;MPFGRQRIRQEGILVRAQLANIPDVTGQFNSVRATAGRQHLFTDGACMLQDVKGLTLAGWGVISASTGDVVSCAPLHGVWQTGPRAELCAVISAVRWAIATRVAVNLWTDCKHVVLGVQRLLDSPWDPLPIDNQDLWSQSAQLLQQLESGFLQIVHIPSHLDPARCESPFEEWVASMKVCYGSRPLLPALGFAKGDRALAMRYL
;
A
#
# COMPACT_ATOMS: atom_id res chain seq x y z
N MET A 1 40.93 -6.48 -10.14
CA MET A 1 40.10 -6.92 -9.00
C MET A 1 38.70 -7.34 -9.49
N PRO A 2 38.45 -8.62 -9.83
CA PRO A 2 37.17 -9.07 -10.39
C PRO A 2 36.15 -9.62 -9.36
N PHE A 3 36.55 -9.79 -8.09
CA PHE A 3 35.75 -10.49 -7.08
C PHE A 3 34.46 -9.77 -6.63
N GLY A 4 34.39 -8.44 -6.72
CA GLY A 4 33.22 -7.68 -6.26
C GLY A 4 31.95 -7.86 -7.12
N ARG A 5 32.09 -8.08 -8.44
CA ARG A 5 30.93 -8.22 -9.35
C ARG A 5 30.23 -9.58 -9.24
N GLN A 6 30.97 -10.62 -8.85
CA GLN A 6 30.43 -11.98 -8.73
C GLN A 6 29.58 -12.14 -7.47
N ARG A 7 30.01 -11.54 -6.35
CA ARG A 7 29.28 -11.57 -5.07
C ARG A 7 27.94 -10.80 -5.15
N ILE A 8 27.95 -9.59 -5.72
CA ILE A 8 26.73 -8.78 -5.96
C ILE A 8 25.71 -9.53 -6.84
N ARG A 9 26.20 -10.29 -7.84
CA ARG A 9 25.31 -11.10 -8.71
C ARG A 9 24.69 -12.28 -7.96
N GLN A 10 25.44 -12.96 -7.10
CA GLN A 10 24.92 -14.09 -6.30
C GLN A 10 23.92 -13.60 -5.24
N GLU A 11 24.23 -12.52 -4.53
CA GLU A 11 23.32 -11.90 -3.55
C GLU A 11 22.01 -11.41 -4.20
N GLY A 12 22.09 -10.79 -5.38
CA GLY A 12 20.90 -10.37 -6.13
C GLY A 12 19.99 -11.52 -6.58
N ILE A 13 20.54 -12.72 -6.82
CA ILE A 13 19.75 -13.92 -7.15
C ILE A 13 19.02 -14.43 -5.89
N LEU A 14 19.70 -14.44 -4.75
CA LEU A 14 19.11 -14.88 -3.48
C LEU A 14 17.97 -13.95 -3.03
N VAL A 15 18.16 -12.64 -3.12
CA VAL A 15 17.11 -11.66 -2.79
C VAL A 15 15.88 -11.86 -3.66
N ARG A 16 16.03 -12.03 -4.97
CA ARG A 16 14.90 -12.27 -5.89
C ARG A 16 14.15 -13.57 -5.57
N ALA A 17 14.87 -14.63 -5.20
CA ALA A 17 14.25 -15.88 -4.80
C ALA A 17 13.43 -15.72 -3.51
N GLN A 18 13.94 -14.97 -2.52
CA GLN A 18 13.19 -14.65 -1.31
C GLN A 18 11.95 -13.80 -1.61
N LEU A 19 12.08 -12.77 -2.44
CA LEU A 19 10.96 -11.91 -2.86
C LEU A 19 9.86 -12.69 -3.59
N ALA A 20 10.23 -13.68 -4.41
CA ALA A 20 9.28 -14.54 -5.09
C ALA A 20 8.45 -15.41 -4.13
N ASN A 21 8.99 -15.71 -2.94
CA ASN A 21 8.35 -16.54 -1.93
C ASN A 21 7.53 -15.73 -0.90
N ILE A 22 7.53 -14.39 -0.97
CA ILE A 22 6.66 -13.58 -0.12
C ILE A 22 5.21 -13.88 -0.51
N PRO A 23 4.37 -14.36 0.42
CA PRO A 23 2.98 -14.68 0.12
C PRO A 23 2.15 -13.42 -0.14
N ASP A 24 1.13 -13.53 -0.99
CA ASP A 24 0.07 -12.53 -1.07
C ASP A 24 -0.78 -12.59 0.20
N VAL A 25 -0.65 -11.56 1.04
CA VAL A 25 -1.39 -11.41 2.30
C VAL A 25 -2.39 -10.26 2.25
N THR A 26 -2.77 -9.79 1.06
CA THR A 26 -3.78 -8.73 0.89
C THR A 26 -5.16 -9.10 1.43
N GLY A 27 -5.43 -10.38 1.68
CA GLY A 27 -6.65 -10.86 2.34
C GLY A 27 -6.52 -11.10 3.85
N GLN A 28 -5.38 -10.77 4.46
CA GLN A 28 -5.13 -10.98 5.89
C GLN A 28 -5.28 -9.65 6.65
N PHE A 29 -6.11 -9.65 7.69
CA PHE A 29 -6.45 -8.45 8.45
C PHE A 29 -6.00 -8.58 9.91
N ASN A 30 -5.29 -7.57 10.39
CA ASN A 30 -4.94 -7.39 11.78
C ASN A 30 -6.17 -6.93 12.60
N SER A 31 -7.11 -6.23 11.96
CA SER A 31 -8.39 -5.83 12.55
C SER A 31 -9.51 -5.87 11.52
N VAL A 32 -10.64 -6.46 11.91
CA VAL A 32 -11.92 -6.43 11.17
C VAL A 32 -12.95 -5.54 11.84
N ARG A 33 -12.52 -4.74 12.84
CA ARG A 33 -13.40 -3.85 13.60
C ARG A 33 -13.92 -2.74 12.69
N ALA A 34 -15.23 -2.56 12.67
CA ALA A 34 -15.90 -1.45 12.00
C ALA A 34 -16.78 -0.70 13.01
N THR A 35 -16.93 0.60 12.82
CA THR A 35 -17.92 1.42 13.54
C THR A 35 -19.26 1.45 12.81
N ALA A 36 -20.27 2.09 13.40
CA ALA A 36 -21.53 2.33 12.69
C ALA A 36 -21.31 3.28 11.49
N GLY A 37 -21.92 2.95 10.36
CA GLY A 37 -21.87 3.76 9.14
C GLY A 37 -20.65 3.51 8.26
N ARG A 38 -20.37 4.46 7.37
CA ARG A 38 -19.30 4.37 6.37
C ARG A 38 -17.92 4.46 7.04
N GLN A 39 -17.03 3.53 6.70
CA GLN A 39 -15.68 3.47 7.25
C GLN A 39 -14.69 4.30 6.43
N HIS A 40 -13.74 4.95 7.08
CA HIS A 40 -12.69 5.73 6.43
C HIS A 40 -11.37 4.97 6.51
N LEU A 41 -10.90 4.47 5.37
CA LEU A 41 -9.66 3.70 5.26
C LEU A 41 -8.59 4.49 4.52
N PHE A 42 -7.41 4.62 5.10
CA PHE A 42 -6.26 5.26 4.48
C PHE A 42 -5.27 4.19 4.03
N THR A 43 -4.79 4.32 2.79
CA THR A 43 -3.80 3.40 2.20
C THR A 43 -2.51 4.14 1.84
N ASP A 44 -1.40 3.42 1.91
CA ASP A 44 -0.07 3.93 1.54
C ASP A 44 0.80 2.80 0.99
N GLY A 45 1.60 3.11 -0.02
CA GLY A 45 2.61 2.24 -0.62
C GLY A 45 3.99 2.86 -0.50
N ALA A 46 4.88 2.22 0.25
CA ALA A 46 6.24 2.70 0.45
C ALA A 46 7.25 1.81 -0.28
N CYS A 47 8.36 2.40 -0.68
CA CYS A 47 9.42 1.70 -1.38
C CYS A 47 10.78 2.32 -1.02
N MET A 48 11.78 1.48 -0.78
CA MET A 48 13.13 1.82 -0.33
C MET A 48 14.17 1.35 -1.34
N LEU A 49 15.37 1.94 -1.30
CA LEU A 49 16.51 1.58 -2.15
C LEU A 49 16.16 1.59 -3.65
N GLN A 50 15.29 2.52 -4.07
CA GLN A 50 14.89 2.68 -5.47
C GLN A 50 16.07 3.02 -6.39
N ASP A 51 17.09 3.70 -5.84
CA ASP A 51 18.30 4.09 -6.56
C ASP A 51 19.25 2.90 -6.81
N VAL A 52 19.05 1.76 -6.13
CA VAL A 52 19.92 0.58 -6.22
C VAL A 52 19.22 -0.55 -6.96
N LYS A 53 19.55 -0.70 -8.24
CA LYS A 53 18.95 -1.72 -9.12
C LYS A 53 19.07 -3.12 -8.51
N GLY A 54 17.93 -3.74 -8.25
CA GLY A 54 17.85 -5.12 -7.76
C GLY A 54 17.82 -5.28 -6.24
N LEU A 55 17.92 -4.18 -5.46
CA LEU A 55 17.76 -4.17 -4.00
C LEU A 55 16.53 -3.38 -3.55
N THR A 56 15.68 -2.96 -4.48
CA THR A 56 14.45 -2.25 -4.17
C THR A 56 13.53 -3.15 -3.35
N LEU A 57 13.00 -2.61 -2.24
CA LEU A 57 12.05 -3.29 -1.36
C LEU A 57 10.84 -2.40 -1.16
N ALA A 58 9.64 -2.96 -1.27
CA ALA A 58 8.40 -2.23 -1.12
C ALA A 58 7.49 -2.88 -0.08
N GLY A 59 6.57 -2.09 0.46
CA GLY A 59 5.61 -2.52 1.46
C GLY A 59 4.39 -1.62 1.42
N TRP A 60 3.28 -2.13 1.94
CA TRP A 60 1.97 -1.49 1.84
C TRP A 60 1.21 -1.62 3.16
N GLY A 61 0.15 -0.83 3.33
CA GLY A 61 -0.79 -1.07 4.40
C GLY A 61 -2.11 -0.31 4.27
N VAL A 62 -2.95 -0.53 5.29
CA VAL A 62 -4.26 0.09 5.44
C VAL A 62 -4.49 0.42 6.93
N ILE A 63 -4.94 1.64 7.21
CA ILE A 63 -5.36 2.09 8.54
C ILE A 63 -6.80 2.55 8.48
N SER A 64 -7.59 2.24 9.52
CA SER A 64 -8.95 2.74 9.68
C SER A 64 -8.94 4.00 10.54
N ALA A 65 -9.26 5.14 9.95
CA ALA A 65 -9.45 6.39 10.70
C ALA A 65 -10.72 6.36 11.56
N SER A 66 -11.69 5.51 11.21
CA SER A 66 -12.92 5.30 11.98
C SER A 66 -12.68 4.60 13.32
N THR A 67 -11.65 3.75 13.41
CA THR A 67 -11.36 2.95 14.62
C THR A 67 -10.01 3.26 15.25
N GLY A 68 -9.09 3.86 14.50
CA GLY A 68 -7.67 4.03 14.85
C GLY A 68 -6.84 2.76 14.65
N ASP A 69 -7.41 1.68 14.11
CA ASP A 69 -6.74 0.40 13.95
C ASP A 69 -5.89 0.34 12.69
N VAL A 70 -4.79 -0.40 12.78
CA VAL A 70 -4.07 -0.89 11.60
C VAL A 70 -4.87 -2.07 11.08
N VAL A 71 -5.51 -1.90 9.93
CA VAL A 71 -6.36 -2.93 9.32
C VAL A 71 -5.50 -4.06 8.76
N SER A 72 -4.43 -3.72 8.05
CA SER A 72 -3.50 -4.70 7.45
C SER A 72 -2.22 -3.99 7.02
N CYS A 73 -1.08 -4.66 7.05
CA CYS A 73 0.17 -4.17 6.48
C CYS A 73 1.12 -5.33 6.20
N ALA A 74 1.92 -5.23 5.14
CA ALA A 74 2.89 -6.27 4.81
C ALA A 74 3.98 -5.76 3.84
N PRO A 75 5.10 -6.50 3.70
CA PRO A 75 5.96 -6.40 2.53
C PRO A 75 5.17 -6.66 1.24
N LEU A 76 5.58 -6.04 0.15
CA LEU A 76 5.00 -6.31 -1.17
C LEU A 76 5.42 -7.72 -1.62
N HIS A 77 4.44 -8.50 -2.09
CA HIS A 77 4.70 -9.85 -2.61
C HIS A 77 5.25 -9.81 -4.04
N GLY A 78 6.00 -10.84 -4.41
CA GLY A 78 6.55 -11.02 -5.75
C GLY A 78 7.84 -10.25 -6.01
N VAL A 79 8.46 -10.53 -7.17
CA VAL A 79 9.81 -10.04 -7.51
C VAL A 79 9.82 -8.55 -7.86
N TRP A 80 8.69 -8.00 -8.31
CA TRP A 80 8.58 -6.61 -8.74
C TRP A 80 8.26 -5.70 -7.56
N GLN A 81 9.32 -5.20 -6.94
CA GLN A 81 9.26 -4.33 -5.77
C GLN A 81 9.21 -2.86 -6.18
N THR A 82 8.02 -2.28 -6.37
CA THR A 82 7.86 -0.87 -6.77
C THR A 82 6.81 -0.15 -5.94
N GLY A 83 6.96 1.18 -5.81
CA GLY A 83 5.99 2.04 -5.13
C GLY A 83 4.57 1.91 -5.70
N PRO A 84 4.36 2.08 -7.02
CA PRO A 84 3.02 1.93 -7.62
C PRO A 84 2.36 0.58 -7.37
N ARG A 85 3.12 -0.52 -7.31
CA ARG A 85 2.58 -1.85 -6.96
C ARG A 85 2.16 -1.92 -5.50
N ALA A 86 2.97 -1.35 -4.60
CA ALA A 86 2.61 -1.29 -3.19
C ALA A 86 1.34 -0.47 -2.94
N GLU A 87 1.17 0.67 -3.61
CA GLU A 87 -0.05 1.48 -3.55
C GLU A 87 -1.28 0.66 -3.97
N LEU A 88 -1.18 -0.07 -5.09
CA LEU A 88 -2.29 -0.85 -5.60
C LEU A 88 -2.60 -2.08 -4.71
N CYS A 89 -1.59 -2.73 -4.13
CA CYS A 89 -1.78 -3.80 -3.14
C CYS A 89 -2.49 -3.28 -1.86
N ALA A 90 -2.16 -2.07 -1.42
CA ALA A 90 -2.83 -1.43 -0.28
C ALA A 90 -4.33 -1.26 -0.55
N VAL A 91 -4.68 -0.77 -1.74
CA VAL A 91 -6.07 -0.63 -2.20
C VAL A 91 -6.78 -1.99 -2.31
N ILE A 92 -6.12 -2.99 -2.89
CA ILE A 92 -6.66 -4.36 -2.97
C ILE A 92 -6.99 -4.90 -1.58
N SER A 93 -6.10 -4.70 -0.60
CA SER A 93 -6.37 -5.11 0.79
C SER A 93 -7.57 -4.38 1.38
N ALA A 94 -7.67 -3.07 1.19
CA ALA A 94 -8.81 -2.28 1.69
C ALA A 94 -10.15 -2.71 1.05
N VAL A 95 -10.15 -3.02 -0.26
CA VAL A 95 -11.34 -3.53 -0.96
C VAL A 95 -11.72 -4.92 -0.44
N ARG A 96 -10.75 -5.82 -0.27
CA ARG A 96 -11.00 -7.15 0.33
C ARG A 96 -11.58 -7.02 1.74
N TRP A 97 -11.09 -6.07 2.53
CA TRP A 97 -11.61 -5.78 3.86
C TRP A 97 -13.08 -5.31 3.80
N ALA A 98 -13.40 -4.41 2.88
CA ALA A 98 -14.78 -3.94 2.66
C ALA A 98 -15.72 -5.09 2.28
N ILE A 99 -15.28 -6.00 1.41
CA ILE A 99 -16.04 -7.20 1.03
C ILE A 99 -16.25 -8.12 2.25
N ALA A 100 -15.18 -8.40 3.00
CA ALA A 100 -15.23 -9.31 4.15
C ALA A 100 -16.12 -8.79 5.29
N THR A 101 -16.13 -7.48 5.52
CA THR A 101 -16.91 -6.83 6.59
C THR A 101 -18.29 -6.37 6.14
N ARG A 102 -18.55 -6.32 4.82
CA ARG A 102 -19.80 -5.83 4.20
C ARG A 102 -20.17 -4.42 4.67
N VAL A 103 -19.18 -3.55 4.78
CA VAL A 103 -19.38 -2.14 5.14
C VAL A 103 -18.99 -1.23 3.98
N ALA A 104 -19.72 -0.12 3.85
CA ALA A 104 -19.34 0.92 2.90
C ALA A 104 -18.06 1.63 3.36
N VAL A 105 -17.19 1.99 2.41
CA VAL A 105 -15.87 2.56 2.64
C VAL A 105 -15.67 3.86 1.85
N ASN A 106 -15.07 4.85 2.50
CA ASN A 106 -14.32 5.94 1.90
C ASN A 106 -12.84 5.56 1.94
N LEU A 107 -12.24 5.36 0.77
CA LEU A 107 -10.86 4.94 0.60
C LEU A 107 -9.98 6.14 0.22
N TRP A 108 -9.01 6.47 1.07
CA TRP A 108 -8.16 7.65 0.95
C TRP A 108 -6.74 7.23 0.56
N THR A 109 -6.24 7.73 -0.55
CA THR A 109 -4.87 7.48 -1.04
C THR A 109 -4.31 8.74 -1.70
N ASP A 110 -2.99 8.93 -1.62
CA ASP A 110 -2.26 9.97 -2.35
C ASP A 110 -1.75 9.52 -3.72
N CYS A 111 -2.03 8.27 -4.11
CA CYS A 111 -1.67 7.77 -5.42
C CYS A 111 -2.75 8.15 -6.45
N LYS A 112 -2.63 9.33 -7.07
CA LYS A 112 -3.57 9.80 -8.10
C LYS A 112 -3.82 8.79 -9.22
N HIS A 113 -2.79 8.07 -9.66
CA HIS A 113 -2.93 7.04 -10.69
C HIS A 113 -3.89 5.92 -10.24
N VAL A 114 -3.76 5.46 -8.98
CA VAL A 114 -4.65 4.43 -8.42
C VAL A 114 -6.09 4.96 -8.28
N VAL A 115 -6.26 6.21 -7.79
CA VAL A 115 -7.60 6.84 -7.70
C VAL A 115 -8.30 6.85 -9.04
N LEU A 116 -7.63 7.34 -10.08
CA LEU A 116 -8.20 7.42 -11.42
C LEU A 116 -8.52 6.04 -12.00
N GLY A 117 -7.64 5.07 -11.81
CA GLY A 117 -7.87 3.70 -12.29
C GLY A 117 -9.03 3.00 -11.59
N VAL A 118 -9.12 3.11 -10.27
CA VAL A 118 -10.23 2.53 -9.49
C VAL A 118 -11.55 3.24 -9.81
N GLN A 119 -11.56 4.57 -9.88
CA GLN A 119 -12.77 5.31 -10.24
C GLN A 119 -13.28 4.90 -11.62
N ARG A 120 -12.38 4.77 -12.60
CA ARG A 120 -12.72 4.29 -13.93
C ARG A 120 -13.36 2.89 -13.91
N LEU A 121 -12.83 1.97 -13.09
CA LEU A 121 -13.39 0.62 -12.94
C LEU A 121 -14.74 0.61 -12.24
N LEU A 122 -14.97 1.53 -11.30
CA LEU A 122 -16.27 1.71 -10.65
C LEU A 122 -17.32 2.27 -11.62
N ASP A 123 -16.93 3.23 -12.46
CA ASP A 123 -17.82 3.88 -13.42
C ASP A 123 -18.11 2.98 -14.64
N SER A 124 -17.10 2.27 -15.12
CA SER A 124 -17.18 1.38 -16.29
C SER A 124 -16.34 0.11 -16.05
N PRO A 125 -16.94 -0.99 -15.53
CA PRO A 125 -16.23 -2.22 -15.22
C PRO A 125 -15.56 -2.94 -16.41
N TRP A 126 -15.92 -2.54 -17.63
CA TRP A 126 -15.45 -3.14 -18.88
C TRP A 126 -14.38 -2.30 -19.59
N ASP A 127 -14.00 -1.17 -19.00
CA ASP A 127 -12.99 -0.30 -19.58
C ASP A 127 -11.61 -0.99 -19.63
N PRO A 128 -10.80 -0.75 -20.67
CA PRO A 128 -9.45 -1.28 -20.74
C PRO A 128 -8.62 -0.92 -19.50
N LEU A 129 -8.02 -1.95 -18.90
CA LEU A 129 -7.13 -1.83 -17.74
C LEU A 129 -5.85 -1.04 -18.11
N PRO A 130 -5.23 -0.35 -17.13
CA PRO A 130 -3.89 0.19 -17.32
C PRO A 130 -2.88 -0.91 -17.71
N ILE A 131 -1.90 -0.54 -18.53
CA ILE A 131 -0.91 -1.48 -19.11
C ILE A 131 0.12 -1.93 -18.07
N ASP A 132 0.43 -1.08 -17.09
CA ASP A 132 1.29 -1.40 -15.96
C ASP A 132 0.54 -2.26 -14.94
N ASN A 133 1.22 -3.13 -14.21
CA ASN A 133 0.63 -3.87 -13.08
C ASN A 133 -0.70 -4.58 -13.41
N GLN A 134 -0.85 -5.07 -14.63
CA GLN A 134 -2.10 -5.67 -15.15
C GLN A 134 -2.62 -6.80 -14.27
N ASP A 135 -1.72 -7.56 -13.63
CA ASP A 135 -2.09 -8.61 -12.69
C ASP A 135 -2.90 -8.06 -11.50
N LEU A 136 -2.45 -6.94 -10.92
CA LEU A 136 -3.10 -6.28 -9.80
C LEU A 136 -4.35 -5.50 -10.24
N TRP A 137 -4.34 -4.88 -11.42
CA TRP A 137 -5.53 -4.21 -11.96
C TRP A 137 -6.65 -5.21 -12.30
N SER A 138 -6.30 -6.37 -12.84
CA SER A 138 -7.27 -7.45 -13.11
C SER A 138 -7.88 -7.96 -11.81
N GLN A 139 -7.06 -8.16 -10.77
CA GLN A 139 -7.54 -8.54 -9.45
C GLN A 139 -8.45 -7.46 -8.84
N SER A 140 -8.07 -6.19 -8.97
CA SER A 140 -8.88 -5.05 -8.51
C SER A 140 -10.24 -5.03 -9.19
N ALA A 141 -10.28 -5.16 -10.52
CA ALA A 141 -11.54 -5.20 -11.27
C ALA A 141 -12.47 -6.34 -10.80
N GLN A 142 -11.92 -7.54 -10.60
CA GLN A 142 -12.68 -8.70 -10.07
C GLN A 142 -13.23 -8.47 -8.66
N LEU A 143 -12.48 -7.78 -7.80
CA LEU A 143 -12.91 -7.47 -6.44
C LEU A 143 -13.97 -6.36 -6.42
N LEU A 144 -13.80 -5.32 -7.22
CA LEU A 144 -14.74 -4.21 -7.30
C LEU A 144 -16.12 -4.67 -7.79
N GLN A 145 -16.18 -5.67 -8.67
CA GLN A 145 -17.44 -6.28 -9.11
C GLN A 145 -18.20 -7.04 -8.00
N GLN A 146 -17.54 -7.38 -6.88
CA GLN A 146 -18.18 -8.04 -5.73
C GLN A 146 -18.83 -7.03 -4.77
N LEU A 147 -18.53 -5.74 -4.93
CA LEU A 147 -19.11 -4.69 -4.10
C LEU A 147 -20.44 -4.22 -4.68
N GLU A 148 -21.37 -3.90 -3.78
CA GLU A 148 -22.60 -3.22 -4.17
C GLU A 148 -22.30 -1.80 -4.67
N SER A 149 -23.12 -1.29 -5.59
CA SER A 149 -22.96 0.07 -6.10
C SER A 149 -22.98 1.09 -4.96
N GLY A 150 -22.00 2.00 -4.96
CA GLY A 150 -21.84 3.02 -3.93
C GLY A 150 -21.20 2.53 -2.61
N PHE A 151 -20.88 1.23 -2.45
CA PHE A 151 -20.17 0.77 -1.25
C PHE A 151 -18.76 1.32 -1.16
N LEU A 152 -18.09 1.58 -2.28
CA LEU A 152 -16.75 2.17 -2.28
C LEU A 152 -16.79 3.57 -2.91
N GLN A 153 -16.18 4.52 -2.22
CA GLN A 153 -15.81 5.82 -2.78
C GLN A 153 -14.30 5.97 -2.58
N ILE A 154 -13.56 6.27 -3.65
CA ILE A 154 -12.12 6.50 -3.57
C ILE A 154 -11.82 8.00 -3.70
N VAL A 155 -10.93 8.50 -2.83
CA VAL A 155 -10.62 9.92 -2.72
C VAL A 155 -9.11 10.13 -2.75
N HIS A 156 -8.69 11.04 -3.63
CA HIS A 156 -7.30 11.48 -3.69
C HIS A 156 -7.01 12.50 -2.58
N ILE A 157 -5.89 12.31 -1.88
CA ILE A 157 -5.36 13.25 -0.90
C ILE A 157 -3.92 13.67 -1.25
N PRO A 158 -3.44 14.85 -0.81
CA PRO A 158 -2.03 15.22 -1.00
C PRO A 158 -1.08 14.30 -0.22
N SER A 159 0.09 14.01 -0.78
CA SER A 159 1.08 13.08 -0.19
C SER A 159 1.86 13.67 0.99
N HIS A 160 2.05 14.99 1.01
CA HIS A 160 2.84 15.69 2.02
C HIS A 160 2.07 16.92 2.50
N LEU A 161 1.16 16.71 3.46
CA LEU A 161 0.64 17.80 4.25
C LEU A 161 1.60 18.04 5.42
N ASP A 162 2.10 19.27 5.52
CA ASP A 162 2.85 19.73 6.68
C ASP A 162 1.83 20.06 7.78
N PRO A 163 1.81 19.33 8.92
CA PRO A 163 0.88 19.61 10.00
C PRO A 163 0.95 21.06 10.49
N ALA A 164 2.13 21.70 10.40
CA ALA A 164 2.32 23.09 10.82
C ALA A 164 1.75 24.12 9.83
N ARG A 165 1.34 23.67 8.64
CA ARG A 165 0.80 24.51 7.56
C ARG A 165 -0.61 24.11 7.13
N CYS A 166 -1.27 23.22 7.89
CA CYS A 166 -2.67 22.89 7.63
C CYS A 166 -3.53 24.12 7.91
N GLU A 167 -4.41 24.47 6.97
CA GLU A 167 -5.28 25.66 7.07
C GLU A 167 -6.72 25.28 7.46
N SER A 168 -7.01 23.98 7.57
CA SER A 168 -8.33 23.49 7.93
C SER A 168 -8.29 22.24 8.82
N PRO A 169 -9.34 22.01 9.64
CA PRO A 169 -9.47 20.76 10.43
C PRO A 169 -9.45 19.49 9.57
N PHE A 170 -9.90 19.59 8.32
CA PHE A 170 -9.84 18.49 7.37
C PHE A 170 -8.39 18.15 6.98
N GLU A 171 -7.58 19.15 6.66
CA GLU A 171 -6.15 18.95 6.34
C GLU A 171 -5.38 18.42 7.55
N GLU A 172 -5.63 18.96 8.74
CA GLU A 172 -5.05 18.45 9.99
C GLU A 172 -5.38 16.97 10.21
N TRP A 173 -6.65 16.58 9.98
CA TRP A 173 -7.08 15.20 10.10
C TRP A 173 -6.36 14.29 9.10
N VAL A 174 -6.29 14.67 7.81
CA VAL A 174 -5.57 13.91 6.79
C VAL A 174 -4.07 13.80 7.13
N ALA A 175 -3.46 14.91 7.57
CA ALA A 175 -2.06 14.93 8.00
C ALA A 175 -1.83 13.98 9.19
N SER A 176 -2.72 13.95 10.18
CA SER A 176 -2.60 13.08 11.37
C SER A 176 -2.59 11.58 11.02
N MET A 177 -3.35 11.17 10.00
CA MET A 177 -3.41 9.77 9.54
C MET A 177 -2.13 9.36 8.81
N LYS A 178 -1.55 10.26 8.01
CA LYS A 178 -0.25 10.04 7.34
C LYS A 178 0.92 10.09 8.34
N VAL A 179 0.86 10.94 9.36
CA VAL A 179 1.83 10.94 10.47
C VAL A 179 1.78 9.63 11.25
N CYS A 180 0.58 9.09 11.55
CA CYS A 180 0.47 7.77 12.18
C CYS A 180 1.12 6.65 11.34
N TYR A 181 1.19 6.80 10.02
CA TYR A 181 1.94 5.89 9.13
C TYR A 181 3.46 6.01 9.25
N GLY A 182 3.97 7.25 9.39
CA GLY A 182 5.41 7.52 9.47
C GLY A 182 6.01 7.45 10.89
N SER A 183 5.19 7.62 11.92
CA SER A 183 5.63 7.79 13.32
C SER A 183 5.04 6.80 14.33
N ARG A 184 3.99 6.03 14.00
CA ARG A 184 3.80 4.73 14.66
C ARG A 184 4.66 3.73 13.91
N PRO A 185 5.63 3.10 14.58
CA PRO A 185 6.46 2.12 13.93
C PRO A 185 5.55 0.91 13.65
N LEU A 186 5.06 0.78 12.42
CA LEU A 186 4.61 -0.50 11.86
C LEU A 186 5.78 -1.34 11.34
N LEU A 187 6.95 -0.71 11.25
CA LEU A 187 8.20 -1.35 10.88
C LEU A 187 9.09 -1.87 12.04
N PRO A 188 8.73 -1.98 13.34
CA PRO A 188 9.54 -2.69 14.31
C PRO A 188 9.24 -4.19 14.27
N ALA A 189 8.17 -4.63 13.60
CA ALA A 189 8.00 -6.04 13.22
C ALA A 189 8.93 -6.45 12.06
N LEU A 190 9.54 -5.49 11.35
CA LEU A 190 10.46 -5.73 10.22
C LEU A 190 11.81 -4.99 10.32
N GLY A 191 12.03 -4.10 11.29
CA GLY A 191 13.29 -3.41 11.54
C GLY A 191 13.65 -2.20 10.65
N PHE A 192 12.72 -1.49 9.99
CA PHE A 192 13.10 -0.45 9.02
C PHE A 192 12.43 0.92 9.24
N ALA A 193 13.19 1.98 9.54
CA ALA A 193 12.66 3.35 9.50
C ALA A 193 12.92 3.99 8.12
N LYS A 194 11.96 4.76 7.61
CA LYS A 194 12.11 5.56 6.38
C LYS A 194 13.10 6.70 6.66
N GLY A 195 14.38 6.48 6.34
CA GLY A 195 15.41 7.53 6.43
C GLY A 195 16.80 7.06 6.84
N ASP A 196 16.96 5.86 7.39
CA ASP A 196 18.28 5.43 7.87
C ASP A 196 18.99 4.53 6.85
N ARG A 197 19.80 5.16 5.97
CA ARG A 197 20.63 4.47 4.97
C ARG A 197 21.66 3.52 5.62
N ALA A 198 21.87 3.57 6.93
CA ALA A 198 22.90 2.80 7.62
C ALA A 198 22.44 1.42 8.17
N LEU A 199 21.13 1.17 8.34
CA LEU A 199 20.68 -0.05 9.02
C LEU A 199 20.47 -1.28 8.11
N ALA A 200 20.31 -1.08 6.80
CA ALA A 200 20.07 -2.17 5.83
C ALA A 200 21.26 -3.15 5.67
N MET A 201 22.44 -2.82 6.21
CA MET A 201 23.66 -3.64 6.17
C MET A 201 23.88 -4.51 7.41
N ARG A 202 23.00 -4.48 8.42
CA ARG A 202 23.16 -5.29 9.65
C ARG A 202 22.31 -6.57 9.70
N TYR A 203 21.42 -6.77 8.72
CA TYR A 203 20.55 -7.95 8.63
C TYR A 203 20.64 -8.67 7.27
N LEU A 204 21.75 -8.45 6.56
CA LEU A 204 22.27 -9.28 5.47
C LEU A 204 23.66 -9.78 5.89
#